data_AF-A0ABC8XS81-F1
#
_entry.id   AF-A0ABC8XS81-F1
#
_cell.length_a   1.000
_cell.length_b   1.000
_cell.length_c   1.000
_cell.angle_alpha   90.00
_cell.angle_beta   90.00
_cell.angle_gamma   90.00
#
_symmetry.space_group_name_H-M   'P 1'
#
loop_
_entity.id
_entity.type
_entity.pdbx_description
1 polymer ?
#
loop_
_entity_poly.entity_id
_entity_poly.type
_entity_poly.pdbx_seq_one_letter_code
_entity_poly.pdbx_strand_id
1 'polypeptide(L)'
;MVQAFQVALDTPVCRFKVGGLKFWKNEVHLLLEVIDPPSRHLMRKDDLFVFLKLYDPAQTQLRFIGTLFVKPSSRPSDILPQLRTLADFHEHEEIELYEEVKFAPVMCVKVDIDSTFSSADIENGDIICYQKIPNSEDAYPYVRLFFQHVHDQKDAQMKIQALEEEIAKLKLQDRRETEAKEEYDQLKLERDTAVRHVDELRYQNRHIILDFSLEDLQQATEHFSDVWKVGDTEYGCVYKGIIHKTVVSIKLPRSQSLFHREVSLLREGIHPNVITIVGICSEASALVYEWSPNGNLEDCILRTDDSPPLLWYKRAQIIAEVCCTLLFLHSNKPSALVHGDLRPCNILIDANYRSKLCHFGMSDLFLEPGTCPPNMSARLPYMDPEFLTTWELTPLSDVYSLGVIILRLLTGMPPLSIAKKVAAALNRDSLHLLIDKSAGHWPYTQAKQLALLGLRCVKMSREKRPDLSTKVWKVIEPMITNLPVASWPCFQVASKGSCDPAPAHFFCPILMEIMNDPQVAADGFTYEAEAIRRWLDEGNNRSPMTNMALPNRDLVPNRALRSLIQEYLQQQQQQQQQGQLDS
;
A
#
# COMPACT_ATOMS: atom_id res chain seq x y z
N MET A 1 36.72 39.73 39.40
CA MET A 1 35.72 40.74 39.80
C MET A 1 34.73 40.88 38.65
N VAL A 2 33.75 39.98 38.55
CA VAL A 2 32.38 40.24 38.08
C VAL A 2 31.50 39.25 38.84
N GLN A 3 30.47 39.79 39.47
CA GLN A 3 29.67 39.17 40.53
C GLN A 3 28.92 37.95 40.01
N ALA A 4 29.19 36.78 40.61
CA ALA A 4 28.28 35.66 40.55
C ALA A 4 27.05 36.04 41.40
N PHE A 5 25.97 36.46 40.76
CA PHE A 5 24.67 36.48 41.42
C PHE A 5 24.31 35.03 41.72
N GLN A 6 24.53 34.67 42.98
CA GLN A 6 24.03 33.47 43.59
C GLN A 6 22.50 33.58 43.64
N VAL A 7 21.83 33.20 42.57
CA VAL A 7 20.40 32.86 42.65
C VAL A 7 20.35 31.42 43.13
N ALA A 8 20.24 31.26 44.45
CA ALA A 8 19.93 29.98 45.07
C ALA A 8 18.58 29.49 44.53
N LEU A 9 18.58 28.40 43.77
CA LEU A 9 17.36 27.70 43.38
C LEU A 9 17.51 26.22 43.70
N ASP A 10 17.18 25.93 44.96
CA ASP A 10 16.93 24.63 45.58
C ASP A 10 15.71 23.93 44.94
N THR A 11 15.78 23.49 43.68
CA THR A 11 14.68 22.74 43.03
C THR A 11 15.07 21.30 42.71
N PRO A 12 14.33 20.29 43.20
CA PRO A 12 14.61 18.88 42.92
C PRO A 12 14.29 18.55 41.45
N VAL A 13 15.16 17.79 40.79
CA VAL A 13 14.95 17.33 39.42
C VAL A 13 15.00 15.81 39.40
N CYS A 14 14.07 15.17 38.67
CA CYS A 14 14.13 13.74 38.38
C CYS A 14 14.33 13.57 36.88
N ARG A 15 15.38 12.85 36.50
CA ARG A 15 15.65 12.48 35.11
C ARG A 15 15.11 11.10 34.86
N PHE A 16 14.43 10.93 33.73
CA PHE A 16 13.98 9.62 33.29
C PHE A 16 14.50 9.33 31.87
N LYS A 17 15.05 8.14 31.67
CA LYS A 17 15.29 7.59 30.34
C LYS A 17 14.03 6.87 29.90
N VAL A 18 13.62 7.08 28.64
CA VAL A 18 12.56 6.27 28.05
C VAL A 18 13.10 4.86 27.85
N GLY A 19 12.65 3.93 28.69
CA GLY A 19 13.02 2.52 28.68
C GLY A 19 12.05 1.64 27.87
N GLY A 20 11.11 2.24 27.14
CA GLY A 20 10.10 1.55 26.33
C GLY A 20 8.66 1.88 26.73
N LEU A 21 7.67 1.19 26.15
CA LEU A 21 6.24 1.29 26.49
C LEU A 21 5.78 -0.02 27.14
N LYS A 22 5.04 0.04 28.24
CA LYS A 22 4.36 -1.11 28.86
C LYS A 22 2.86 -0.95 28.79
N PHE A 23 2.18 -2.00 28.36
CA PHE A 23 0.73 -2.04 28.26
C PHE A 23 0.13 -2.70 29.50
N TRP A 24 -0.82 -2.03 30.15
CA TRP A 24 -1.59 -2.61 31.25
C TRP A 24 -3.05 -2.22 31.11
N LYS A 25 -3.95 -3.22 31.12
CA LYS A 25 -5.41 -3.03 31.08
C LYS A 25 -5.89 -2.01 30.03
N ASN A 26 -5.44 -2.15 28.78
CA ASN A 26 -5.80 -1.28 27.65
C ASN A 26 -5.29 0.17 27.71
N GLU A 27 -4.38 0.51 28.64
CA GLU A 27 -3.66 1.78 28.66
C GLU A 27 -2.18 1.58 28.35
N VAL A 28 -1.57 2.60 27.71
CA VAL A 28 -0.14 2.61 27.37
C VAL A 28 0.59 3.41 28.44
N HIS A 29 1.47 2.73 29.18
CA HIS A 29 2.30 3.35 30.20
C HIS A 29 3.73 3.45 29.70
N LEU A 30 4.29 4.66 29.71
CA LEU A 30 5.66 4.86 29.30
C LEU A 30 6.62 4.38 30.39
N LEU A 31 7.55 3.49 30.05
CA LEU A 31 8.54 2.99 30.99
C LEU A 31 9.63 4.04 31.14
N LEU A 32 9.77 4.53 32.36
CA LEU A 32 10.71 5.60 32.70
C LEU A 32 11.76 5.02 33.65
N GLU A 33 13.00 4.87 33.17
CA GLU A 33 14.14 4.51 34.01
C GLU A 33 14.66 5.76 34.71
N VAL A 34 14.68 5.77 36.04
CA VAL A 34 15.17 6.93 36.81
C VAL A 34 16.69 7.01 36.67
N ILE A 35 17.17 8.06 36.01
CA ILE A 35 18.61 8.31 35.85
C ILE A 35 19.16 8.98 37.12
N ASP A 36 18.42 9.93 37.70
CA ASP A 36 18.82 10.67 38.91
C ASP A 36 17.64 10.76 39.89
N PRO A 37 17.69 10.10 41.07
CA PRO A 37 16.62 10.18 42.07
C PRO A 37 16.69 11.48 42.88
N PRO A 38 15.56 12.09 43.25
CA PRO A 38 15.56 13.38 43.93
C PRO A 38 16.04 13.25 45.39
N SER A 39 16.89 14.17 45.82
CA SER A 39 17.22 14.38 47.23
C SER A 39 15.93 14.75 47.99
N ARG A 40 15.43 13.85 48.84
CA ARG A 40 14.13 13.94 49.55
C ARG A 40 13.94 15.16 50.48
N HIS A 41 14.92 16.06 50.61
CA HIS A 41 14.94 17.11 51.62
C HIS A 41 14.67 18.54 51.13
N LEU A 42 14.29 18.75 49.86
CA LEU A 42 14.08 20.09 49.29
C LEU A 42 12.65 20.37 48.77
N MET A 43 11.65 19.59 49.17
CA MET A 43 10.27 19.77 48.70
C MET A 43 9.54 20.85 49.52
N ARG A 44 9.10 21.95 48.89
CA ARG A 44 8.13 22.89 49.48
C ARG A 44 6.74 22.62 48.91
N LYS A 45 5.71 22.82 49.74
CA LYS A 45 4.33 22.39 49.49
C LYS A 45 3.62 23.16 48.36
N ASP A 46 4.23 24.25 47.88
CA ASP A 46 3.63 25.26 47.01
C ASP A 46 4.27 25.33 45.60
N ASP A 47 5.18 24.43 45.26
CA ASP A 47 5.85 24.37 43.95
C ASP A 47 4.99 23.59 42.92
N LEU A 48 4.97 24.04 41.67
CA LEU A 48 4.33 23.35 40.54
C LEU A 48 5.22 22.22 40.02
N PHE A 49 4.61 21.09 39.64
CA PHE A 49 5.27 19.95 39.04
C PHE A 49 5.03 19.91 37.54
N VAL A 50 6.08 20.13 36.76
CA VAL A 50 6.05 20.19 35.31
C VAL A 50 6.63 18.90 34.74
N PHE A 51 5.85 18.21 33.90
CA PHE A 51 6.31 17.05 33.14
C PHE A 51 6.82 17.51 31.78
N LEU A 52 8.02 17.08 31.38
CA LEU A 52 8.72 17.58 30.19
C LEU A 52 8.90 16.44 29.20
N LYS A 53 8.42 16.63 27.96
CA LYS A 53 8.61 15.70 26.84
C LYS A 53 9.37 16.41 25.74
N LEU A 54 10.59 15.99 25.44
CA LEU A 54 11.39 16.57 24.38
C LEU A 54 11.35 15.73 23.12
N TYR A 55 10.96 16.36 22.02
CA TYR A 55 10.95 15.75 20.70
C TYR A 55 12.08 16.29 19.82
N ASP A 56 12.86 15.37 19.22
CA ASP A 56 13.83 15.69 18.17
C ASP A 56 13.13 15.52 16.81
N PRO A 57 12.88 16.60 16.05
CA PRO A 57 12.23 16.50 14.76
C PRO A 57 13.12 15.98 13.64
N ALA A 58 14.44 16.10 13.75
CA ALA A 58 15.36 15.55 12.75
C ALA A 58 15.40 14.01 12.83
N GLN A 59 15.26 13.46 14.04
CA GLN A 59 15.25 12.01 14.29
C GLN A 59 13.84 11.44 14.43
N THR A 60 12.80 12.27 14.45
CA THR A 60 11.39 11.90 14.68
C THR A 60 11.16 11.06 15.94
N GLN A 61 11.93 11.34 17.00
CA GLN A 61 11.91 10.55 18.23
C GLN A 61 11.79 11.43 19.47
N LEU A 62 11.15 10.88 20.50
CA LEU A 62 11.10 11.48 21.82
C LEU A 62 12.43 11.21 22.53
N ARG A 63 13.28 12.24 22.60
CA ARG A 63 14.65 12.13 23.10
C ARG A 63 14.73 12.12 24.62
N PHE A 64 13.85 12.85 25.29
CA PHE A 64 13.96 13.05 26.74
C PHE A 64 12.59 13.18 27.42
N ILE A 65 12.49 12.60 28.61
CA ILE A 65 11.37 12.83 29.51
C ILE A 65 11.89 13.13 30.91
N GLY A 66 11.40 14.20 31.51
CA GLY A 66 11.86 14.63 32.82
C GLY A 66 10.75 15.31 33.59
N THR A 67 11.03 15.57 34.87
CA THR A 67 10.12 16.33 35.72
C THR A 67 10.88 17.41 36.44
N LEU A 68 10.32 18.63 36.43
CA LEU A 68 10.92 19.79 37.05
C LEU A 68 9.91 20.44 38.00
N PHE A 69 10.36 20.79 39.21
CA PHE A 69 9.57 21.60 40.13
C PHE A 69 9.89 23.07 39.90
N VAL A 70 8.87 23.89 39.71
CA VAL A 70 8.99 25.33 39.41
C VAL A 70 8.09 26.12 40.33
N LYS A 71 8.48 27.35 40.67
CA LYS A 71 7.58 28.25 41.42
C LYS A 71 6.48 28.76 40.48
N PRO A 72 5.21 28.84 40.91
CA PRO A 72 4.14 29.41 40.09
C PRO A 72 4.43 30.83 39.56
N SER A 73 5.21 31.61 40.32
CA SER A 73 5.61 32.98 39.98
C SER A 73 6.78 33.08 38.98
N SER A 74 7.41 31.96 38.62
CA SER A 74 8.53 31.93 37.66
C SER A 74 8.01 31.91 36.22
N ARG A 75 8.88 32.24 35.26
CA ARG A 75 8.57 32.22 33.82
C ARG A 75 9.10 30.94 33.17
N PRO A 76 8.49 30.44 32.08
CA PRO A 76 9.06 29.35 31.30
C PRO A 76 10.44 29.66 30.72
N SER A 77 10.77 30.92 30.44
CA SER A 77 12.12 31.35 30.05
C SER A 77 13.18 31.08 31.13
N ASP A 78 12.81 31.14 32.41
CA ASP A 78 13.73 30.92 33.55
C ASP A 78 14.21 29.46 33.63
N ILE A 79 13.45 28.52 33.06
CA ILE A 79 13.79 27.08 33.08
C ILE A 79 14.52 26.60 31.83
N LEU A 80 14.57 27.39 30.75
CA LEU A 80 15.26 27.02 29.50
C LEU A 80 16.75 26.67 29.70
N PRO A 81 17.55 27.40 30.51
CA PRO A 81 18.95 27.02 30.77
C PRO A 81 19.08 25.69 31.51
N GLN A 82 18.14 25.39 32.42
CA GLN A 82 18.09 24.09 33.10
C GLN A 82 17.68 22.99 32.13
N LEU A 83 16.68 23.22 31.29
CA LEU A 83 16.27 22.28 30.23
C LEU A 83 17.41 21.96 29.27
N ARG A 84 18.18 22.98 28.86
CA ARG A 84 19.39 22.80 28.04
C ARG A 84 20.43 21.93 28.72
N THR A 85 20.66 22.17 30.00
CA THR A 85 21.58 21.35 30.81
C THR A 85 21.06 19.93 31.04
N LEU A 86 19.74 19.75 31.16
CA LEU A 86 19.11 18.46 31.44
C LEU A 86 19.01 17.55 30.21
N ALA A 87 18.84 18.14 29.03
CA ALA A 87 18.70 17.44 27.76
C ALA A 87 19.99 17.41 26.92
N ASP A 88 21.12 17.89 27.47
CA ASP A 88 22.45 17.92 26.83
C ASP A 88 22.48 18.73 25.51
N PHE A 89 21.83 19.89 25.51
CA PHE A 89 21.75 20.78 24.35
C PHE A 89 22.96 21.73 24.24
N HIS A 90 23.39 22.02 23.00
CA HIS A 90 24.38 23.05 22.72
C HIS A 90 23.74 24.45 22.78
N GLU A 91 24.50 25.49 23.20
CA GLU A 91 23.98 26.87 23.40
C GLU A 91 23.29 27.48 22.17
N HIS A 92 23.57 26.95 20.98
CA HIS A 92 23.06 27.43 19.69
C HIS A 92 21.73 26.80 19.25
N GLU A 93 21.17 25.85 20.01
CA GLU A 93 19.92 25.17 19.65
C GLU A 93 18.69 25.95 20.17
N GLU A 94 17.80 26.35 19.25
CA GLU A 94 16.54 27.04 19.57
C GLU A 94 15.48 26.02 20.05
N ILE A 95 14.75 26.34 21.12
CA ILE A 95 13.74 25.47 21.73
C ILE A 95 12.42 26.24 21.86
N GLU A 96 11.31 25.60 21.52
CA GLU A 96 9.95 26.10 21.75
C GLU A 96 9.21 25.24 22.78
N LEU A 97 8.32 25.86 23.57
CA LEU A 97 7.53 25.19 24.60
C LEU A 97 6.05 25.16 24.19
N TYR A 98 5.42 24.02 24.38
CA TYR A 98 4.01 23.77 24.11
C TYR A 98 3.36 23.09 25.31
N GLU A 99 2.10 23.41 25.60
CA GLU A 99 1.29 22.74 26.62
C GLU A 99 0.36 21.73 25.94
N GLU A 100 0.29 20.52 26.48
CA GLU A 100 -0.62 19.47 26.01
C GLU A 100 -2.00 19.63 26.67
N VAL A 101 -3.00 20.06 25.90
CA VAL A 101 -4.38 20.26 26.37
C VAL A 101 -5.17 18.95 26.22
N LYS A 102 -5.58 18.37 27.35
CA LYS A 102 -6.29 17.09 27.46
C LYS A 102 -7.75 17.20 27.00
N PHE A 103 -7.99 17.26 25.68
CA PHE A 103 -9.31 17.07 25.07
C PHE A 103 -9.29 15.91 24.07
N ALA A 104 -10.47 15.49 23.60
CA ALA A 104 -10.63 14.57 22.48
C ALA A 104 -11.16 15.38 21.28
N PRO A 105 -10.34 15.68 20.25
CA PRO A 105 -8.93 15.28 20.07
C PRO A 105 -7.93 16.09 20.92
N VAL A 106 -6.75 15.51 21.20
CA VAL A 106 -5.67 16.14 21.99
C VAL A 106 -5.10 17.31 21.21
N MET A 107 -4.97 18.48 21.85
CA MET A 107 -4.54 19.74 21.22
C MET A 107 -3.33 20.28 21.96
N CYS A 108 -2.33 20.84 21.26
CA CYS A 108 -1.20 21.52 21.90
C CYS A 108 -1.28 23.04 21.68
N VAL A 109 -0.96 23.83 22.71
CA VAL A 109 -0.95 25.30 22.66
C VAL A 109 0.46 25.80 22.91
N LYS A 110 0.96 26.74 22.09
CA LYS A 110 2.29 27.33 22.29
C LYS A 110 2.31 28.14 23.59
N VAL A 111 3.30 27.88 24.44
CA VAL A 111 3.46 28.58 25.71
C VAL A 111 4.20 29.89 25.49
N ASP A 112 3.66 30.98 26.03
CA ASP A 112 4.34 32.26 26.09
C ASP A 112 5.45 32.22 27.17
N ILE A 113 6.69 32.25 26.71
CA ILE A 113 7.89 32.10 27.56
C ILE A 113 8.13 33.30 28.49
N ASP A 114 7.50 34.44 28.26
CA ASP A 114 7.67 35.66 29.05
C ASP A 114 6.58 35.84 30.12
N SER A 115 5.49 35.06 30.03
CA SER A 115 4.42 34.99 31.02
C SER A 115 4.84 34.13 32.22
N THR A 116 4.26 34.35 33.41
CA THR A 116 4.49 33.46 34.57
C THR A 116 3.63 32.19 34.44
N PHE A 117 4.10 31.06 34.99
CA PHE A 117 3.32 29.80 34.95
C PHE A 117 1.89 29.98 35.49
N SER A 118 1.71 30.74 36.58
CA SER A 118 0.37 31.00 37.14
C SER A 118 -0.48 31.96 36.29
N SER A 119 0.12 32.85 35.50
CA SER A 119 -0.64 33.78 34.63
C SER A 119 -1.02 33.17 33.29
N ALA A 120 -0.35 32.09 32.90
CA ALA A 120 -0.67 31.30 31.71
C ALA A 120 -1.63 30.15 32.00
N ASP A 121 -2.21 30.10 33.21
CA ASP A 121 -3.07 29.01 33.71
C ASP A 121 -2.43 27.62 33.63
N ILE A 122 -1.09 27.54 33.67
CA ILE A 122 -0.35 26.28 33.60
C ILE A 122 -0.33 25.64 35.00
N GLU A 123 -1.16 24.61 35.17
CA GLU A 123 -1.22 23.79 36.38
C GLU A 123 -0.24 22.59 36.31
N ASN A 124 -0.30 21.65 37.26
CA ASN A 124 0.49 20.41 37.22
C ASN A 124 0.12 19.57 35.97
N GLY A 125 0.98 19.53 34.95
CA GLY A 125 0.62 18.98 33.64
C GLY A 125 1.77 18.68 32.68
N ASP A 126 1.42 18.16 31.50
CA ASP A 126 2.30 17.70 30.42
C ASP A 126 2.76 18.89 29.55
N ILE A 127 4.02 19.33 29.68
CA ILE A 127 4.66 20.33 28.82
C ILE A 127 5.56 19.62 27.80
N ILE A 128 5.42 19.99 26.53
CA ILE A 128 6.19 19.46 25.41
C ILE A 128 7.23 20.50 24.98
N CYS A 129 8.50 20.11 25.02
CA CYS A 129 9.61 20.88 24.49
C CYS A 129 9.88 20.44 23.05
N TYR A 130 10.04 21.40 22.14
CA TYR A 130 10.32 21.14 20.73
C TYR A 130 11.63 21.81 20.32
N GLN A 131 12.58 21.02 19.80
CA GLN A 131 13.85 21.55 19.28
C GLN A 131 13.67 22.09 17.86
N LYS A 132 14.10 23.31 17.59
CA LYS A 132 14.04 23.94 16.26
C LYS A 132 15.35 23.68 15.48
N ILE A 133 15.22 23.37 14.19
CA ILE A 133 16.38 23.11 13.32
C ILE A 133 16.93 24.46 12.83
N PRO A 134 18.25 24.72 12.89
CA PRO A 134 18.84 25.94 12.35
C PRO A 134 18.82 25.85 10.81
N ASN A 135 18.14 26.80 10.16
CA ASN A 135 18.01 26.97 8.72
C ASN A 135 17.09 25.98 7.98
N SER A 136 15.78 26.19 8.12
CA SER A 136 14.91 26.17 6.95
C SER A 136 13.90 27.31 7.08
N GLU A 137 13.99 28.32 6.21
CA GLU A 137 12.88 29.27 6.03
C GLU A 137 11.64 28.60 5.39
N ASP A 138 11.71 27.29 5.10
CA ASP A 138 10.59 26.46 4.64
C ASP A 138 10.55 25.10 5.40
N ALA A 139 9.82 25.03 6.51
CA ALA A 139 9.17 23.84 7.11
C ALA A 139 8.55 24.31 8.44
N TYR A 140 7.25 24.13 8.75
CA TYR A 140 6.66 22.86 9.15
C TYR A 140 5.11 23.00 9.27
N PRO A 141 4.32 22.22 8.50
CA PRO A 141 2.90 21.96 8.78
C PRO A 141 2.64 20.66 9.59
N TYR A 142 3.68 19.93 10.01
CA TYR A 142 3.55 18.48 10.23
C TYR A 142 3.07 17.99 11.60
N VAL A 143 3.09 18.79 12.68
CA VAL A 143 2.60 18.30 13.98
C VAL A 143 1.08 18.06 13.96
N ARG A 144 0.32 18.96 13.32
CA ARG A 144 -1.12 18.84 13.18
C ARG A 144 -1.52 17.68 12.26
N LEU A 145 -0.76 17.46 11.18
CA LEU A 145 -0.98 16.35 10.24
C LEU A 145 -0.63 14.99 10.87
N PHE A 146 0.40 14.92 11.73
CA PHE A 146 0.76 13.71 12.46
C PHE A 146 -0.33 13.25 13.43
N PHE A 147 -0.91 14.17 14.22
CA PHE A 147 -1.98 13.80 15.15
C PHE A 147 -3.30 13.50 14.44
N GLN A 148 -3.59 14.15 13.32
CA GLN A 148 -4.75 13.83 12.49
C GLN A 148 -4.60 12.45 11.82
N HIS A 149 -3.39 12.10 11.39
CA HIS A 149 -3.05 10.78 10.84
C HIS A 149 -3.29 9.63 11.83
N VAL A 150 -2.89 9.80 13.11
CA VAL A 150 -3.14 8.79 14.16
C VAL A 150 -4.63 8.62 14.45
N HIS A 151 -5.41 9.71 14.36
CA HIS A 151 -6.86 9.70 14.53
C HIS A 151 -7.56 8.97 13.37
N ASP A 152 -7.23 9.35 12.13
CA ASP A 152 -7.85 8.81 10.92
C ASP A 152 -7.54 7.32 10.70
N GLN A 153 -6.32 6.89 11.05
CA GLN A 153 -5.92 5.47 10.96
C GLN A 153 -6.69 4.59 11.96
N LYS A 154 -6.96 5.11 13.16
CA LYS A 154 -7.69 4.38 14.21
C LYS A 154 -9.18 4.26 13.88
N ASP A 155 -9.77 5.32 13.32
CA ASP A 155 -11.16 5.32 12.85
C ASP A 155 -11.36 4.40 11.65
N ALA A 156 -10.41 4.39 10.71
CA ALA A 156 -10.45 3.49 9.56
C ALA A 156 -10.33 2.02 9.98
N GLN A 157 -9.43 1.69 10.91
CA GLN A 157 -9.26 0.33 11.42
C GLN A 157 -10.50 -0.17 12.18
N MET A 158 -11.13 0.68 12.99
CA MET A 158 -12.37 0.33 13.68
C MET A 158 -13.53 0.09 12.71
N LYS A 159 -13.63 0.89 11.64
CA LYS A 159 -14.63 0.68 10.59
C LYS A 159 -14.41 -0.62 9.82
N ILE A 160 -13.17 -0.94 9.47
CA ILE A 160 -12.83 -2.20 8.77
C ILE A 160 -13.24 -3.40 9.63
N GLN A 161 -12.90 -3.39 10.91
CA GLN A 161 -13.21 -4.49 11.82
C GLN A 161 -14.72 -4.67 12.02
N ALA A 162 -15.49 -3.58 12.12
CA ALA A 162 -16.95 -3.63 12.21
C ALA A 162 -17.59 -4.21 10.93
N LEU A 163 -17.11 -3.79 9.76
CA LEU A 163 -17.60 -4.29 8.47
C LEU A 163 -17.27 -5.76 8.25
N GLU A 164 -16.10 -6.24 8.68
CA GLU A 164 -15.73 -7.65 8.60
C GLU A 164 -16.63 -8.54 9.47
N GLU A 165 -16.98 -8.09 10.68
CA GLU A 165 -17.93 -8.80 11.56
C GLU A 165 -19.34 -8.83 10.98
N GLU A 166 -19.77 -7.75 10.33
CA GLU A 166 -21.10 -7.65 9.71
C GLU A 166 -21.21 -8.54 8.45
N ILE A 167 -20.17 -8.56 7.61
CA ILE A 167 -20.05 -9.48 6.48
C ILE A 167 -20.04 -10.95 6.96
N ALA A 168 -19.38 -11.25 8.08
CA ALA A 168 -19.39 -12.60 8.66
C ALA A 168 -20.78 -13.00 9.17
N LYS A 169 -21.54 -12.07 9.78
CA LYS A 169 -22.93 -12.29 10.22
C LYS A 169 -23.88 -12.51 9.04
N LEU A 170 -23.77 -11.69 7.99
CA LEU A 170 -24.58 -11.80 6.79
C LEU A 170 -24.34 -13.12 6.03
N LYS A 171 -23.08 -13.60 5.98
CA LYS A 171 -22.75 -14.92 5.42
C LYS A 171 -23.36 -16.10 6.19
N LEU A 172 -23.63 -15.94 7.48
CA LEU A 172 -24.27 -16.97 8.31
C LEU A 172 -25.79 -16.99 8.15
N GLN A 173 -26.39 -15.91 7.63
CA GLN A 173 -27.82 -15.69 7.57
C GLN A 173 -28.46 -16.10 6.22
N ASP A 174 -27.73 -16.85 5.39
CA ASP A 174 -28.10 -17.27 4.03
C ASP A 174 -29.33 -18.20 4.00
N ARG A 175 -30.51 -17.59 4.15
CA ARG A 175 -31.80 -18.23 3.84
C ARG A 175 -32.82 -17.31 3.17
N ARG A 176 -32.47 -16.09 2.74
CA ARG A 176 -33.38 -15.21 1.96
C ARG A 176 -32.61 -14.37 0.93
N GLU A 177 -32.98 -14.55 -0.34
CA GLU A 177 -32.36 -13.99 -1.55
C GLU A 177 -32.88 -12.58 -1.90
N THR A 178 -32.09 -11.86 -2.70
CA THR A 178 -32.23 -10.49 -3.28
C THR A 178 -31.74 -9.30 -2.43
N GLU A 179 -32.35 -8.96 -1.30
CA GLU A 179 -31.95 -7.81 -0.47
C GLU A 179 -30.51 -7.95 0.06
N ALA A 180 -30.13 -9.17 0.50
CA ALA A 180 -28.77 -9.48 0.96
C ALA A 180 -27.70 -9.35 -0.14
N LYS A 181 -28.10 -9.41 -1.41
CA LYS A 181 -27.17 -9.30 -2.55
C LYS A 181 -26.89 -7.84 -2.91
N GLU A 182 -27.90 -6.98 -2.87
CA GLU A 182 -27.75 -5.54 -3.05
C GLU A 182 -26.96 -4.92 -1.89
N GLU A 183 -27.24 -5.35 -0.66
CA GLU A 183 -26.48 -4.95 0.53
C GLU A 183 -25.02 -5.44 0.46
N TYR A 184 -24.80 -6.68 0.02
CA TYR A 184 -23.45 -7.22 -0.23
C TYR A 184 -22.69 -6.40 -1.29
N ASP A 185 -23.33 -6.06 -2.40
CA ASP A 185 -22.70 -5.31 -3.49
C ASP A 185 -22.39 -3.85 -3.08
N GLN A 186 -23.26 -3.23 -2.27
CA GLN A 186 -23.03 -1.90 -1.70
C GLN A 186 -21.87 -1.90 -0.68
N LEU A 187 -21.89 -2.83 0.28
CA LEU A 187 -20.81 -2.98 1.25
C LEU A 187 -19.47 -3.29 0.58
N LYS A 188 -19.49 -4.06 -0.51
CA LYS A 188 -18.30 -4.34 -1.31
C LYS A 188 -17.75 -3.08 -2.00
N LEU A 189 -18.62 -2.22 -2.55
CA LEU A 189 -18.21 -0.96 -3.16
C LEU A 189 -17.64 0.03 -2.14
N GLU A 190 -18.25 0.12 -0.96
CA GLU A 190 -17.76 0.96 0.14
C GLU A 190 -16.41 0.45 0.65
N ARG A 191 -16.26 -0.87 0.83
CA ARG A 191 -14.98 -1.51 1.13
C ARG A 191 -13.94 -1.20 0.06
N ASP A 192 -14.25 -1.34 -1.22
CA ASP A 192 -13.31 -1.08 -2.32
C ASP A 192 -12.89 0.40 -2.37
N THR A 193 -13.77 1.31 -1.95
CA THR A 193 -13.48 2.74 -1.82
C THR A 193 -12.59 3.03 -0.62
N ALA A 194 -12.86 2.41 0.52
CA ALA A 194 -12.01 2.51 1.71
C ALA A 194 -10.60 1.91 1.46
N VAL A 195 -10.51 0.78 0.76
CA VAL A 195 -9.23 0.17 0.36
C VAL A 195 -8.45 1.12 -0.54
N ARG A 196 -9.09 1.75 -1.54
CA ARG A 196 -8.44 2.76 -2.38
C ARG A 196 -7.92 3.93 -1.56
N HIS A 197 -8.71 4.43 -0.61
CA HIS A 197 -8.29 5.52 0.26
C HIS A 197 -7.11 5.12 1.16
N VAL A 198 -7.12 3.91 1.71
CA VAL A 198 -5.99 3.35 2.48
C VAL A 198 -4.76 3.18 1.58
N ASP A 199 -4.91 2.71 0.35
CA ASP A 199 -3.80 2.56 -0.60
C ASP A 199 -3.22 3.92 -1.03
N GLU A 200 -4.06 4.96 -1.14
CA GLU A 200 -3.63 6.36 -1.37
C GLU A 200 -2.88 6.93 -0.15
N LEU A 201 -3.37 6.70 1.07
CA LEU A 201 -2.67 7.10 2.30
C LEU A 201 -1.34 6.34 2.47
N ARG A 202 -1.33 5.03 2.13
CA ARG A 202 -0.10 4.22 2.02
C ARG A 202 0.82 4.69 0.90
N TYR A 203 0.31 5.40 -0.12
CA TYR A 203 1.12 6.03 -1.17
C TYR A 203 1.84 7.28 -0.68
N GLN A 204 1.21 8.03 0.25
CA GLN A 204 1.72 9.32 0.71
C GLN A 204 2.81 9.21 1.80
N ASN A 205 2.87 8.13 2.58
CA ASN A 205 3.82 7.96 3.72
C ASN A 205 4.91 6.87 3.49
N ARG A 206 5.37 6.71 2.25
CA ARG A 206 6.09 5.55 1.70
C ARG A 206 7.53 5.25 2.16
N HIS A 207 8.07 5.93 3.16
CA HIS A 207 9.48 5.78 3.57
C HIS A 207 9.72 5.32 5.03
N ILE A 208 8.67 5.04 5.80
CA ILE A 208 8.81 4.61 7.19
C ILE A 208 8.77 3.08 7.26
N ILE A 209 9.95 2.47 7.23
CA ILE A 209 10.13 1.07 7.64
C ILE A 209 10.22 1.07 9.16
N LEU A 210 9.29 0.41 9.85
CA LEU A 210 9.28 0.34 11.31
C LEU A 210 10.40 -0.55 11.82
N ASP A 211 11.03 -0.17 12.93
CA ASP A 211 11.94 -1.05 13.67
C ASP A 211 11.18 -1.76 14.79
N PHE A 212 11.16 -3.09 14.74
CA PHE A 212 10.55 -3.96 15.75
C PHE A 212 11.62 -4.63 16.61
N SER A 213 11.32 -4.79 17.90
CA SER A 213 12.18 -5.56 18.81
C SER A 213 11.97 -7.07 18.64
N LEU A 214 12.93 -7.87 19.11
CA LEU A 214 12.75 -9.33 19.15
C LEU A 214 11.54 -9.73 20.00
N GLU A 215 11.30 -8.99 21.09
CA GLU A 215 10.16 -9.24 21.99
C GLU A 215 8.82 -9.04 21.27
N ASP A 216 8.69 -8.00 20.43
CA ASP A 216 7.48 -7.77 19.63
C ASP A 216 7.18 -8.97 18.72
N LEU A 217 8.20 -9.51 18.05
CA LEU A 217 8.03 -10.65 17.16
C LEU A 217 7.71 -11.94 17.92
N GLN A 218 8.35 -12.16 19.08
CA GLN A 218 8.07 -13.29 19.93
C GLN A 218 6.63 -13.24 20.47
N GLN A 219 6.17 -12.09 20.95
CA GLN A 219 4.79 -11.93 21.41
C GLN A 219 3.79 -12.13 20.25
N ALA A 220 4.08 -11.57 19.08
CA ALA A 220 3.21 -11.67 17.91
C ALA A 220 3.05 -13.09 17.35
N THR A 221 4.01 -13.98 17.61
CA THR A 221 4.07 -15.35 17.04
C THR A 221 3.99 -16.45 18.10
N GLU A 222 3.71 -16.11 19.36
CA GLU A 222 3.78 -17.02 20.51
C GLU A 222 5.13 -17.76 20.57
N HIS A 223 6.22 -16.99 20.59
CA HIS A 223 7.60 -17.46 20.56
C HIS A 223 7.94 -18.32 19.32
N PHE A 224 7.51 -17.88 18.14
CA PHE A 224 7.72 -18.59 16.87
C PHE A 224 7.17 -20.02 16.90
N SER A 225 5.98 -20.18 17.50
CA SER A 225 5.29 -21.47 17.58
C SER A 225 5.00 -22.04 16.18
N ASP A 226 5.15 -23.35 16.02
CA ASP A 226 4.83 -24.07 14.78
C ASP A 226 3.35 -23.90 14.37
N VAL A 227 2.46 -23.57 15.32
CA VAL A 227 1.03 -23.28 15.04
C VAL A 227 0.89 -22.04 14.16
N TRP A 228 1.78 -21.05 14.33
CA TRP A 228 1.79 -19.80 13.57
C TRP A 228 2.67 -19.89 12.33
N LYS A 229 3.36 -21.00 12.10
CA LYS A 229 4.24 -21.20 10.94
C LYS A 229 3.39 -21.39 9.69
N VAL A 230 3.57 -20.50 8.72
CA VAL A 230 2.85 -20.48 7.44
C VAL A 230 3.61 -21.25 6.37
N GLY A 231 4.94 -21.13 6.37
CA GLY A 231 5.77 -21.79 5.37
C GLY A 231 7.23 -21.82 5.74
N ASP A 232 7.94 -22.79 5.16
CA ASP A 232 9.39 -22.92 5.24
C ASP A 232 9.93 -23.01 3.82
N THR A 233 10.54 -21.93 3.37
CA THR A 233 11.03 -21.80 1.99
C THR A 233 12.54 -21.66 1.98
N GLU A 234 13.14 -21.77 0.79
CA GLU A 234 14.56 -21.47 0.60
C GLU A 234 14.96 -20.05 1.03
N TYR A 235 14.01 -19.12 1.08
CA TYR A 235 14.23 -17.73 1.48
C TYR A 235 14.15 -17.51 2.99
N GLY A 236 13.57 -18.44 3.75
CA GLY A 236 13.29 -18.26 5.17
C GLY A 236 12.04 -18.99 5.66
N CYS A 237 11.91 -19.05 6.98
CA CYS A 237 10.67 -19.43 7.65
C CYS A 237 9.75 -18.23 7.74
N VAL A 238 8.46 -18.41 7.45
CA VAL A 238 7.44 -17.36 7.54
C VAL A 238 6.40 -17.76 8.57
N TYR A 239 6.11 -16.84 9.48
CA TYR A 239 5.09 -16.95 10.52
C TYR A 239 4.00 -15.91 10.29
N LYS A 240 2.76 -16.28 10.57
CA LYS A 240 1.67 -15.34 10.73
C LYS A 240 1.79 -14.76 12.14
N GLY A 241 1.62 -13.46 12.28
CA GLY A 241 1.63 -12.82 13.60
C GLY A 241 0.65 -11.68 13.70
N ILE A 242 0.45 -11.19 14.92
CA ILE A 242 -0.40 -10.03 15.20
C ILE A 242 0.42 -9.00 15.98
N ILE A 243 0.72 -7.87 15.36
CA ILE A 243 1.45 -6.75 15.97
C ILE A 243 0.49 -5.56 16.05
N HIS A 244 0.28 -4.99 17.25
CA HIS A 244 -0.66 -3.87 17.46
C HIS A 244 -2.05 -4.09 16.83
N LYS A 245 -2.61 -5.30 16.97
CA LYS A 245 -3.88 -5.76 16.34
C LYS A 245 -3.88 -5.83 14.80
N THR A 246 -2.75 -5.60 14.16
CA THR A 246 -2.58 -5.77 12.71
C THR A 246 -2.01 -7.15 12.43
N VAL A 247 -2.67 -7.90 11.55
CA VAL A 247 -2.17 -9.20 11.08
C VAL A 247 -1.01 -8.97 10.11
N VAL A 248 0.12 -9.63 10.34
CA VAL A 248 1.37 -9.47 9.58
C VAL A 248 1.98 -10.81 9.21
N SER A 249 2.88 -10.79 8.22
CA SER A 249 3.75 -11.93 7.90
C SER A 249 5.17 -11.63 8.41
N ILE A 250 5.68 -12.45 9.33
CA ILE A 250 7.01 -12.31 9.91
C ILE A 250 7.92 -13.37 9.28
N LYS A 251 8.91 -12.92 8.50
CA LYS A 251 9.88 -13.78 7.83
C LYS A 251 11.20 -13.76 8.58
N LEU A 252 11.72 -14.95 8.86
CA LEU A 252 13.08 -15.22 9.35
C LEU A 252 13.92 -15.74 8.18
N PRO A 253 14.74 -14.90 7.52
CA PRO A 253 15.61 -15.31 6.43
C PRO A 253 16.63 -16.36 6.88
N ARG A 254 17.01 -17.28 5.97
CA ARG A 254 17.98 -18.34 6.29
C ARG A 254 19.42 -17.85 6.47
N SER A 255 19.73 -16.65 5.99
CA SER A 255 21.05 -16.04 6.11
C SER A 255 20.94 -14.52 6.25
N GLN A 256 21.95 -13.90 6.87
CA GLN A 256 22.07 -12.44 6.91
C GLN A 256 22.21 -11.83 5.51
N SER A 257 22.83 -12.53 4.55
CA SER A 257 22.93 -12.05 3.17
C SER A 257 21.56 -11.91 2.51
N LEU A 258 20.65 -12.85 2.75
CA LEU A 258 19.26 -12.76 2.29
C LEU A 258 18.54 -11.57 2.94
N PHE A 259 18.69 -11.42 4.26
CA PHE A 259 18.11 -10.28 4.99
C PHE A 259 18.58 -8.93 4.42
N HIS A 260 19.90 -8.70 4.35
CA HIS A 260 20.44 -7.43 3.86
C HIS A 260 20.08 -7.15 2.41
N ARG A 261 20.10 -8.17 1.54
CA ARG A 261 19.71 -8.01 0.13
C ARG A 261 18.25 -7.60 0.00
N GLU A 262 17.36 -8.25 0.74
CA GLU A 262 15.93 -7.99 0.68
C GLU A 262 15.59 -6.59 1.23
N VAL A 263 16.22 -6.18 2.34
CA VAL A 263 16.09 -4.81 2.87
C VAL A 263 16.54 -3.77 1.84
N SER A 264 17.68 -3.97 1.17
CA SER A 264 18.17 -3.04 0.14
C SER A 264 17.19 -2.92 -1.02
N LEU A 265 16.69 -4.05 -1.54
CA LEU A 265 15.78 -4.06 -2.70
C LEU A 265 14.41 -3.44 -2.41
N LEU A 266 13.89 -3.63 -1.19
CA LEU A 266 12.59 -3.07 -0.78
C LEU A 266 12.64 -1.56 -0.54
N ARG A 267 13.83 -0.98 -0.31
CA ARG A 267 14.03 0.47 -0.26
C ARG A 267 14.02 1.12 -1.65
N GLU A 268 14.32 0.35 -2.70
CA GLU A 268 14.54 0.86 -4.06
C GLU A 268 13.26 0.90 -4.92
N GLY A 269 12.19 0.18 -4.56
CA GLY A 269 11.00 0.12 -5.40
C GLY A 269 9.70 -0.17 -4.66
N ILE A 270 8.69 0.69 -4.89
CA ILE A 270 7.34 0.54 -4.32
C ILE A 270 6.33 0.51 -5.46
N HIS A 271 5.56 -0.58 -5.52
CA HIS A 271 4.54 -0.80 -6.53
C HIS A 271 3.31 -1.47 -5.88
N PRO A 272 2.06 -1.13 -6.28
CA PRO A 272 0.85 -1.71 -5.66
C PRO A 272 0.80 -3.24 -5.70
N ASN A 273 1.40 -3.84 -6.74
CA ASN A 273 1.49 -5.29 -6.92
C ASN A 273 2.86 -5.88 -6.52
N VAL A 274 3.63 -5.19 -5.68
CA VAL A 274 4.79 -5.73 -4.96
C VAL A 274 4.43 -5.84 -3.48
N ILE A 275 4.93 -6.87 -2.80
CA ILE A 275 4.65 -7.07 -1.37
C ILE A 275 5.17 -5.88 -0.55
N THR A 276 4.33 -5.34 0.33
CA THR A 276 4.69 -4.18 1.16
C THR A 276 5.42 -4.63 2.41
N ILE A 277 6.62 -4.08 2.64
CA ILE A 277 7.31 -4.19 3.92
C ILE A 277 6.71 -3.22 4.94
N VAL A 278 6.39 -3.73 6.12
CA VAL A 278 5.89 -2.95 7.26
C VAL A 278 7.06 -2.54 8.16
N GLY A 279 8.02 -3.43 8.36
CA GLY A 279 9.17 -3.15 9.20
C GLY A 279 10.23 -4.25 9.21
N ILE A 280 11.27 -4.05 10.01
CA ILE A 280 12.38 -4.96 10.20
C ILE A 280 12.65 -5.16 11.69
N CYS A 281 13.27 -6.29 12.04
CA CYS A 281 13.84 -6.50 13.37
C CYS A 281 15.31 -6.86 13.20
N SER A 282 16.20 -5.93 13.53
CA SER A 282 17.65 -6.12 13.36
C SER A 282 18.20 -7.22 14.27
N GLU A 283 17.66 -7.38 15.49
CA GLU A 283 18.11 -8.39 16.47
C GLU A 283 17.93 -9.83 15.96
N ALA A 284 16.78 -10.12 15.35
CA ALA A 284 16.49 -11.43 14.75
C ALA A 284 16.82 -11.50 13.25
N SER A 285 17.33 -10.42 12.64
CA SER A 285 17.43 -10.29 11.18
C SER A 285 16.10 -10.64 10.48
N ALA A 286 14.97 -10.21 11.04
CA ALA A 286 13.64 -10.57 10.57
C ALA A 286 12.97 -9.45 9.79
N LEU A 287 12.05 -9.82 8.89
CA LEU A 287 11.31 -8.91 8.02
C LEU A 287 9.81 -9.05 8.32
N VAL A 288 9.11 -7.92 8.45
CA VAL A 288 7.67 -7.88 8.71
C VAL A 288 6.97 -7.30 7.49
N TYR A 289 6.05 -8.06 6.91
CA TYR A 289 5.28 -7.70 5.71
C TYR A 289 3.79 -7.59 6.00
N GLU A 290 3.08 -6.97 5.07
CA GLU A 290 1.62 -7.08 5.02
C GLU A 290 1.17 -8.56 4.92
N TRP A 291 0.02 -8.87 5.52
CA TRP A 291 -0.55 -10.21 5.47
C TRP A 291 -1.33 -10.44 4.17
N SER A 292 -1.05 -11.56 3.49
CA SER A 292 -1.78 -12.00 2.28
C SER A 292 -2.64 -13.23 2.60
N PRO A 293 -3.95 -13.05 2.90
CA PRO A 293 -4.77 -14.13 3.47
C PRO A 293 -5.09 -15.27 2.51
N ASN A 294 -4.99 -15.06 1.19
CA ASN A 294 -5.24 -16.10 0.19
C ASN A 294 -3.95 -16.86 -0.20
N GLY A 295 -2.86 -16.68 0.55
CA GLY A 295 -1.62 -17.42 0.33
C GLY A 295 -0.93 -17.05 -0.99
N ASN A 296 -0.29 -18.03 -1.62
CA ASN A 296 0.41 -17.86 -2.89
C ASN A 296 -0.37 -18.46 -4.07
N LEU A 297 -0.03 -18.04 -5.28
CA LEU A 297 -0.74 -18.44 -6.50
C LEU A 297 -0.57 -19.93 -6.83
N GLU A 298 0.52 -20.58 -6.40
CA GLU A 298 0.70 -22.03 -6.59
C GLU A 298 -0.40 -22.80 -5.88
N ASP A 299 -0.64 -22.47 -4.61
CA ASP A 299 -1.68 -23.06 -3.78
C ASP A 299 -3.08 -22.78 -4.33
N CYS A 300 -3.33 -21.55 -4.80
CA CYS A 300 -4.60 -21.21 -5.45
C CYS A 300 -4.85 -22.01 -6.75
N ILE A 301 -3.81 -22.38 -7.50
CA ILE A 301 -3.94 -23.20 -8.71
C ILE A 301 -4.17 -24.67 -8.34
N LEU A 302 -3.47 -25.17 -7.31
CA LEU A 302 -3.55 -26.56 -6.88
C LEU A 302 -4.78 -26.86 -6.00
N ARG A 303 -5.37 -25.83 -5.39
CA ARG A 303 -6.47 -25.91 -4.41
C ARG A 303 -6.08 -26.75 -3.20
N THR A 304 -4.97 -26.40 -2.57
CA THR A 304 -4.42 -27.12 -1.41
C THR A 304 -5.22 -26.93 -0.12
N ASP A 305 -6.10 -25.93 -0.08
CA ASP A 305 -6.91 -25.49 1.06
C ASP A 305 -8.43 -25.63 0.85
N ASP A 306 -8.86 -26.45 -0.13
CA ASP A 306 -10.25 -26.59 -0.58
C ASP A 306 -10.93 -25.27 -1.03
N SER A 307 -10.13 -24.22 -1.32
CA SER A 307 -10.65 -22.95 -1.81
C SER A 307 -11.32 -23.07 -3.20
N PRO A 308 -12.33 -22.22 -3.49
CA PRO A 308 -12.95 -22.21 -4.79
C PRO A 308 -11.93 -21.85 -5.88
N PRO A 309 -12.04 -22.45 -7.08
CA PRO A 309 -11.09 -22.19 -8.15
C PRO A 309 -11.09 -20.71 -8.55
N LEU A 310 -9.90 -20.18 -8.87
CA LEU A 310 -9.78 -18.85 -9.42
C LEU A 310 -10.52 -18.76 -10.76
N LEU A 311 -11.52 -17.87 -10.82
CA LEU A 311 -12.27 -17.59 -12.03
C LEU A 311 -11.39 -16.92 -13.10
N TRP A 312 -11.74 -17.11 -14.37
CA TRP A 312 -10.93 -16.70 -15.51
C TRP A 312 -10.52 -15.23 -15.48
N TYR A 313 -11.43 -14.34 -15.06
CA TYR A 313 -11.16 -12.90 -15.01
C TYR A 313 -10.14 -12.55 -13.92
N LYS A 314 -10.15 -13.24 -12.77
CA LYS A 314 -9.12 -13.09 -11.73
C LYS A 314 -7.77 -13.55 -12.26
N ARG A 315 -7.73 -14.65 -13.01
CA ARG A 315 -6.49 -15.15 -13.62
C ARG A 315 -5.94 -14.17 -14.66
N ALA A 316 -6.80 -13.61 -15.52
CA ALA A 316 -6.41 -12.58 -16.48
C ALA A 316 -5.90 -11.30 -15.79
N GLN A 317 -6.55 -10.91 -14.70
CA GLN A 317 -6.13 -9.77 -13.87
C GLN A 317 -4.76 -10.00 -13.23
N ILE A 318 -4.51 -11.17 -12.64
CA ILE A 318 -3.20 -11.55 -12.07
C ILE A 318 -2.11 -11.51 -13.14
N ILE A 319 -2.37 -12.03 -14.35
CA ILE A 319 -1.43 -11.96 -15.49
C ILE A 319 -1.05 -10.50 -15.78
N ALA A 320 -2.04 -9.60 -15.79
CA ALA A 320 -1.82 -8.19 -16.08
C ALA A 320 -1.05 -7.47 -14.97
N GLU A 321 -1.39 -7.73 -13.72
CA GLU A 321 -0.69 -7.15 -12.55
C GLU A 321 0.77 -7.60 -12.47
N VAL A 322 1.05 -8.88 -12.74
CA VAL A 322 2.42 -9.41 -12.81
C VAL A 322 3.17 -8.75 -13.97
N CYS A 323 2.55 -8.63 -15.14
CA CYS A 323 3.16 -7.95 -16.29
C CYS A 323 3.47 -6.47 -15.99
N CYS A 324 2.55 -5.76 -15.33
CA CYS A 324 2.74 -4.37 -14.90
C CYS A 324 3.89 -4.24 -13.91
N THR A 325 3.96 -5.15 -12.94
CA THR A 325 5.05 -5.19 -11.95
C THR A 325 6.40 -5.45 -12.60
N LEU A 326 6.48 -6.36 -13.57
CA LEU A 326 7.72 -6.61 -14.31
C LEU A 326 8.16 -5.39 -15.12
N LEU A 327 7.23 -4.67 -15.76
CA LEU A 327 7.54 -3.42 -16.45
C LEU A 327 8.14 -2.39 -15.49
N PHE A 328 7.56 -2.26 -14.30
CA PHE A 328 8.09 -1.41 -13.24
C PHE A 328 9.51 -1.82 -12.86
N LEU A 329 9.74 -3.10 -12.55
CA LEU A 329 11.06 -3.61 -12.16
C LEU A 329 12.12 -3.41 -13.28
N HIS A 330 11.75 -3.71 -14.52
CA HIS A 330 12.64 -3.58 -15.68
C HIS A 330 12.93 -2.13 -16.07
N SER A 331 12.10 -1.17 -15.64
CA SER A 331 12.29 0.25 -15.91
C SER A 331 13.31 0.94 -14.99
N ASN A 332 13.78 0.25 -13.94
CA ASN A 332 14.79 0.77 -13.01
C ASN A 332 16.10 1.15 -13.69
N LYS A 333 16.76 2.19 -13.16
CA LYS A 333 18.04 2.73 -13.65
C LYS A 333 19.05 2.79 -12.51
N PRO A 334 20.36 2.60 -12.76
CA PRO A 334 21.03 2.51 -14.07
C PRO A 334 20.90 1.15 -14.77
N SER A 335 20.46 0.11 -14.07
CA SER A 335 20.25 -1.24 -14.63
C SER A 335 18.86 -1.75 -14.31
N ALA A 336 18.25 -2.43 -15.29
CA ALA A 336 16.96 -3.09 -15.12
C ALA A 336 17.04 -4.11 -13.97
N LEU A 337 16.10 -4.04 -13.03
CA LEU A 337 16.00 -5.00 -11.94
C LEU A 337 15.26 -6.23 -12.44
N VAL A 338 15.97 -7.33 -12.65
CA VAL A 338 15.36 -8.59 -13.09
C VAL A 338 14.87 -9.36 -11.87
N HIS A 339 13.65 -9.90 -11.93
CA HIS A 339 13.09 -10.71 -10.85
C HIS A 339 13.91 -12.01 -10.68
N GLY A 340 14.03 -12.79 -11.75
CA GLY A 340 14.90 -13.97 -11.86
C GLY A 340 14.39 -15.27 -11.22
N ASP A 341 13.48 -15.20 -10.25
CA ASP A 341 12.77 -16.39 -9.71
C ASP A 341 11.24 -16.26 -9.84
N LEU A 342 10.75 -15.79 -10.99
CA LEU A 342 9.32 -15.52 -11.16
C LEU A 342 8.54 -16.84 -11.28
N ARG A 343 7.78 -17.19 -10.24
CA ARG A 343 7.00 -18.43 -10.12
C ARG A 343 5.70 -18.20 -9.34
N PRO A 344 4.67 -19.06 -9.50
CA PRO A 344 3.42 -18.87 -8.77
C PRO A 344 3.57 -18.85 -7.24
N CYS A 345 4.52 -19.59 -6.66
CA CYS A 345 4.80 -19.56 -5.22
C CYS A 345 5.36 -18.22 -4.72
N ASN A 346 5.88 -17.38 -5.63
CA ASN A 346 6.40 -16.03 -5.33
C ASN A 346 5.40 -14.92 -5.70
N ILE A 347 4.15 -15.29 -6.00
CA ILE A 347 3.04 -14.36 -6.25
C ILE A 347 2.01 -14.57 -5.15
N LEU A 348 1.96 -13.66 -4.19
CA LEU A 348 0.99 -13.69 -3.09
C LEU A 348 -0.34 -13.09 -3.54
N ILE A 349 -1.44 -13.55 -2.92
CA ILE A 349 -2.80 -13.12 -3.23
C ILE A 349 -3.40 -12.45 -1.98
N ASP A 350 -3.75 -11.18 -2.11
CA ASP A 350 -4.34 -10.39 -1.03
C ASP A 350 -5.84 -10.69 -0.85
N ALA A 351 -6.47 -10.08 0.15
CA ALA A 351 -7.90 -10.25 0.45
C ALA A 351 -8.84 -9.92 -0.72
N ASN A 352 -8.40 -9.07 -1.64
CA ASN A 352 -9.16 -8.62 -2.82
C ASN A 352 -8.83 -9.42 -4.08
N TYR A 353 -8.07 -10.52 -3.95
CA TYR A 353 -7.57 -11.31 -5.07
C TYR A 353 -6.68 -10.51 -6.04
N ARG A 354 -5.97 -9.50 -5.52
CA ARG A 354 -4.88 -8.83 -6.22
C ARG A 354 -3.58 -9.58 -5.94
N SER A 355 -2.70 -9.58 -6.93
CA SER A 355 -1.37 -10.19 -6.84
C SER A 355 -0.36 -9.23 -6.22
N LYS A 356 0.53 -9.80 -5.42
CA LYS A 356 1.66 -9.15 -4.74
C LYS A 356 2.91 -9.96 -5.00
N LEU A 357 3.80 -9.45 -5.83
CA LEU A 357 5.06 -10.10 -6.19
C LEU A 357 6.08 -9.96 -5.05
N CYS A 358 6.74 -11.04 -4.68
CA CYS A 358 7.76 -11.08 -3.64
C CYS A 358 9.05 -11.75 -4.13
N HIS A 359 10.17 -11.58 -3.40
CA HIS A 359 11.47 -12.21 -3.68
C HIS A 359 12.15 -11.80 -4.99
N PHE A 360 11.82 -10.63 -5.54
CA PHE A 360 12.50 -10.09 -6.73
C PHE A 360 13.98 -9.78 -6.43
N GLY A 361 14.87 -9.95 -7.41
CA GLY A 361 16.30 -9.59 -7.29
C GLY A 361 17.13 -10.45 -6.33
N MET A 362 16.57 -11.57 -5.85
CA MET A 362 17.21 -12.50 -4.92
C MET A 362 17.91 -13.68 -5.61
N SER A 363 17.74 -13.80 -6.92
CA SER A 363 18.13 -14.98 -7.72
C SER A 363 19.63 -15.24 -7.68
N ASP A 364 20.45 -14.18 -7.69
CA ASP A 364 21.92 -14.28 -7.66
C ASP A 364 22.44 -15.01 -6.41
N LEU A 365 21.70 -14.96 -5.30
CA LEU A 365 22.10 -15.60 -4.03
C LEU A 365 21.96 -17.13 -4.06
N PHE A 366 21.24 -17.67 -5.04
CA PHE A 366 21.00 -19.11 -5.18
C PHE A 366 21.63 -19.71 -6.44
N LEU A 367 22.17 -18.87 -7.33
CA LEU A 367 22.54 -19.24 -8.69
C LEU A 367 24.04 -19.10 -8.95
N GLU A 368 24.87 -19.41 -7.95
CA GLU A 368 26.32 -19.44 -8.13
C GLU A 368 26.76 -20.65 -8.98
N PRO A 369 27.69 -20.47 -9.95
CA PRO A 369 28.21 -21.57 -10.76
C PRO A 369 28.76 -22.71 -9.89
N GLY A 370 28.26 -23.93 -10.12
CA GLY A 370 28.67 -25.12 -9.38
C GLY A 370 27.83 -25.44 -8.13
N THR A 371 26.88 -24.58 -7.78
CA THR A 371 25.89 -24.87 -6.74
C THR A 371 24.59 -25.41 -7.36
N CYS A 372 23.88 -26.28 -6.62
CA CYS A 372 22.53 -26.71 -6.99
C CYS A 372 21.52 -25.82 -6.26
N PRO A 373 20.78 -24.95 -6.97
CA PRO A 373 19.71 -24.15 -6.39
C PRO A 373 18.73 -25.01 -5.57
N PRO A 374 18.29 -24.55 -4.40
CA PRO A 374 17.26 -25.23 -3.64
C PRO A 374 15.98 -25.34 -4.46
N ASN A 375 15.23 -26.44 -4.29
CA ASN A 375 13.98 -26.69 -5.01
C ASN A 375 14.11 -26.63 -6.54
N MET A 376 15.27 -27.04 -7.09
CA MET A 376 15.57 -27.05 -8.53
C MET A 376 14.44 -27.64 -9.38
N SER A 377 13.85 -28.78 -8.99
CA SER A 377 12.78 -29.43 -9.75
C SER A 377 11.54 -28.55 -9.94
N ALA A 378 11.20 -27.72 -8.95
CA ALA A 378 10.09 -26.78 -9.00
C ALA A 378 10.46 -25.48 -9.73
N ARG A 379 11.74 -25.09 -9.73
CA ARG A 379 12.27 -23.90 -10.42
C ARG A 379 12.46 -24.11 -11.91
N LEU A 380 13.03 -25.24 -12.28
CA LEU A 380 13.48 -25.55 -13.64
C LEU A 380 12.42 -25.29 -14.73
N PRO A 381 11.12 -25.60 -14.56
CA PRO A 381 10.13 -25.33 -15.60
C PRO A 381 9.96 -23.84 -15.93
N TYR A 382 10.28 -22.95 -15.00
CA TYR A 382 10.17 -21.49 -15.12
C TYR A 382 11.48 -20.82 -15.50
N MET A 383 12.62 -21.50 -15.36
CA MET A 383 13.92 -20.92 -15.66
C MET A 383 14.15 -20.77 -17.16
N ASP A 384 14.71 -19.61 -17.54
CA ASP A 384 15.11 -19.33 -18.90
C ASP A 384 16.16 -20.35 -19.39
N PRO A 385 15.91 -21.08 -20.48
CA PRO A 385 16.85 -22.09 -20.99
C PRO A 385 18.19 -21.49 -21.45
N GLU A 386 18.21 -20.25 -21.93
CA GLU A 386 19.47 -19.57 -22.23
C GLU A 386 20.20 -19.17 -20.96
N PHE A 387 19.50 -18.78 -19.89
CA PHE A 387 20.12 -18.49 -18.61
C PHE A 387 20.83 -19.72 -18.03
N LEU A 388 20.20 -20.90 -18.15
CA LEU A 388 20.83 -22.17 -17.74
C LEU A 388 22.13 -22.49 -18.51
N THR A 389 22.34 -21.86 -19.66
CA THR A 389 23.53 -22.06 -20.50
C THR A 389 24.55 -20.94 -20.32
N THR A 390 24.09 -19.68 -20.34
CA THR A 390 24.95 -18.49 -20.34
C THR A 390 25.23 -17.94 -18.94
N TRP A 391 24.45 -18.34 -17.94
CA TRP A 391 24.45 -17.77 -16.58
C TRP A 391 24.19 -16.25 -16.53
N GLU A 392 23.63 -15.69 -17.59
CA GLU A 392 23.35 -14.26 -17.68
C GLU A 392 21.85 -14.01 -17.50
N LEU A 393 21.47 -13.34 -16.42
CA LEU A 393 20.08 -13.03 -16.14
C LEU A 393 19.66 -11.73 -16.85
N THR A 394 18.52 -11.75 -17.56
CA THR A 394 18.04 -10.60 -18.35
C THR A 394 16.54 -10.37 -18.17
N PRO A 395 16.00 -9.18 -18.50
CA PRO A 395 14.55 -8.96 -18.52
C PRO A 395 13.77 -10.01 -19.34
N LEU A 396 14.38 -10.55 -20.41
CA LEU A 396 13.78 -11.60 -21.24
C LEU A 396 13.70 -12.96 -20.54
N SER A 397 14.44 -13.16 -19.45
CA SER A 397 14.34 -14.34 -18.59
C SER A 397 13.05 -14.30 -17.76
N ASP A 398 12.64 -13.12 -17.28
CA ASP A 398 11.33 -12.94 -16.64
C ASP A 398 10.18 -13.09 -17.63
N VAL A 399 10.36 -12.64 -18.89
CA VAL A 399 9.36 -12.86 -19.96
C VAL A 399 9.10 -14.35 -20.18
N TYR A 400 10.16 -15.17 -20.19
CA TYR A 400 10.01 -16.63 -20.29
C TYR A 400 9.18 -17.18 -19.13
N SER A 401 9.53 -16.80 -17.90
CA SER A 401 8.83 -17.21 -16.68
C SER A 401 7.35 -16.82 -16.70
N LEU A 402 7.04 -15.56 -17.08
CA LEU A 402 5.69 -15.06 -17.29
C LEU A 402 4.93 -15.89 -18.33
N GLY A 403 5.59 -16.27 -19.42
CA GLY A 403 5.02 -17.14 -20.45
C GLY A 403 4.53 -18.48 -19.89
N VAL A 404 5.33 -19.12 -19.04
CA VAL A 404 4.95 -20.37 -18.36
C VAL A 404 3.76 -20.16 -17.43
N ILE A 405 3.76 -19.05 -16.66
CA ILE A 405 2.66 -18.68 -15.76
C ILE A 405 1.36 -18.44 -16.54
N ILE A 406 1.39 -17.72 -17.67
CA ILE A 406 0.22 -17.51 -18.54
C ILE A 406 -0.38 -18.84 -18.99
N LEU A 407 0.46 -19.75 -19.50
CA LEU A 407 0.00 -21.07 -19.95
C LEU A 407 -0.58 -21.90 -18.80
N ARG A 408 0.03 -21.80 -17.62
CA ARG A 408 -0.43 -22.50 -16.42
C ARG A 408 -1.77 -21.96 -15.92
N LEU A 409 -1.96 -20.65 -15.86
CA LEU A 409 -3.23 -20.03 -15.47
C LEU A 409 -4.35 -20.31 -16.47
N LEU A 410 -4.03 -20.44 -17.76
CA LEU A 410 -5.02 -20.77 -18.78
C LEU A 410 -5.52 -22.23 -18.69
N THR A 411 -4.63 -23.17 -18.35
CA THR A 411 -4.91 -24.61 -18.47
C THR A 411 -5.03 -25.35 -17.14
N GLY A 412 -4.57 -24.74 -16.03
CA GLY A 412 -4.48 -25.39 -14.73
C GLY A 412 -3.47 -26.56 -14.67
N MET A 413 -2.73 -26.81 -15.76
CA MET A 413 -1.85 -27.98 -15.87
C MET A 413 -0.49 -27.75 -15.19
N PRO A 414 0.22 -28.83 -14.80
CA PRO A 414 1.61 -28.72 -14.37
C PRO A 414 2.50 -28.07 -15.44
N PRO A 415 3.51 -27.26 -15.05
CA PRO A 415 4.27 -26.44 -15.99
C PRO A 415 5.16 -27.28 -16.93
N LEU A 416 5.55 -28.48 -16.53
CA LEU A 416 6.37 -29.36 -17.36
C LEU A 416 5.58 -29.77 -18.62
N SER A 417 6.18 -29.56 -19.80
CA SER A 417 5.61 -29.87 -21.13
C SER A 417 4.36 -29.07 -21.53
N ILE A 418 3.92 -28.10 -20.71
CA ILE A 418 2.69 -27.32 -20.96
C ILE A 418 2.71 -26.62 -22.32
N ALA A 419 3.84 -26.00 -22.68
CA ALA A 419 4.01 -25.32 -23.95
C ALA A 419 3.87 -26.28 -25.15
N LYS A 420 4.40 -27.50 -25.05
CA LYS A 420 4.28 -28.51 -26.11
C LYS A 420 2.81 -28.95 -26.29
N LYS A 421 2.10 -29.16 -25.18
CA LYS A 421 0.68 -29.55 -25.20
C LYS A 421 -0.20 -28.45 -25.77
N VAL A 422 -0.02 -27.21 -25.35
CA VAL A 422 -0.78 -26.05 -25.86
C VAL A 422 -0.50 -25.83 -27.34
N ALA A 423 0.76 -25.91 -27.78
CA ALA A 423 1.11 -25.80 -29.20
C ALA A 423 0.45 -26.90 -30.05
N ALA A 424 0.46 -28.15 -29.58
CA ALA A 424 -0.20 -29.26 -30.27
C ALA A 424 -1.72 -29.07 -30.35
N ALA A 425 -2.35 -28.58 -29.28
CA ALA A 425 -3.79 -28.31 -29.27
C ALA A 425 -4.17 -27.16 -30.20
N LEU A 426 -3.39 -26.08 -30.26
CA LEU A 426 -3.60 -24.99 -31.22
C LEU A 426 -3.49 -25.48 -32.67
N ASN A 427 -2.51 -26.34 -32.97
CA ASN A 427 -2.35 -26.92 -34.32
C ASN A 427 -3.52 -27.83 -34.72
N ARG A 428 -4.24 -28.41 -33.75
CA ARG A 428 -5.41 -29.27 -33.95
C ARG A 428 -6.73 -28.54 -33.74
N ASP A 429 -6.70 -27.23 -33.54
CA ASP A 429 -7.85 -26.38 -33.14
C ASP A 429 -8.65 -26.92 -31.94
N SER A 430 -7.96 -27.59 -31.02
CA SER A 430 -8.54 -28.27 -29.86
C SER A 430 -8.19 -27.58 -28.54
N LEU A 431 -7.89 -26.27 -28.57
CA LEU A 431 -7.51 -25.51 -27.38
C LEU A 431 -8.59 -25.54 -26.30
N HIS A 432 -9.87 -25.53 -26.68
CA HIS A 432 -11.02 -25.60 -25.78
C HIS A 432 -11.04 -26.84 -24.88
N LEU A 433 -10.32 -27.92 -25.25
CA LEU A 433 -10.17 -29.13 -24.44
C LEU A 433 -9.10 -29.00 -23.35
N LEU A 434 -8.13 -28.10 -23.53
CA LEU A 434 -7.03 -27.87 -22.58
C LEU A 434 -7.30 -26.71 -21.62
N ILE A 435 -8.19 -25.78 -21.97
CA ILE A 435 -8.55 -24.67 -21.08
C ILE A 435 -9.17 -25.23 -19.79
N ASP A 436 -8.74 -24.66 -18.66
CA ASP A 436 -9.24 -25.06 -17.35
C ASP A 436 -10.73 -24.70 -17.20
N LYS A 437 -11.59 -25.71 -17.24
CA LYS A 437 -13.04 -25.55 -17.08
C LYS A 437 -13.44 -25.12 -15.67
N SER A 438 -12.59 -25.37 -14.66
CA SER A 438 -12.85 -24.95 -13.28
C SER A 438 -12.78 -23.43 -13.11
N ALA A 439 -12.11 -22.72 -14.03
CA ALA A 439 -12.05 -21.25 -14.05
C ALA A 439 -13.35 -20.60 -14.57
N GLY A 440 -14.37 -21.39 -14.91
CA GLY A 440 -15.58 -20.93 -15.57
C GLY A 440 -15.41 -20.76 -17.09
N HIS A 441 -16.28 -19.95 -17.69
CA HIS A 441 -16.33 -19.77 -19.14
C HIS A 441 -15.31 -18.75 -19.62
N TRP A 442 -14.12 -19.20 -19.99
CA TRP A 442 -13.15 -18.38 -20.70
C TRP A 442 -13.71 -17.90 -22.04
N PRO A 443 -13.67 -16.58 -22.33
CA PRO A 443 -13.88 -16.08 -23.67
C PRO A 443 -12.82 -16.66 -24.62
N TYR A 444 -13.24 -17.43 -25.64
CA TYR A 444 -12.32 -18.22 -26.45
C TYR A 444 -11.27 -17.36 -27.19
N THR A 445 -11.66 -16.17 -27.66
CA THR A 445 -10.75 -15.24 -28.34
C THR A 445 -9.60 -14.81 -27.41
N GLN A 446 -9.92 -14.40 -26.19
CA GLN A 446 -8.96 -13.97 -25.18
C GLN A 446 -8.09 -15.15 -24.74
N ALA A 447 -8.69 -16.33 -24.51
CA ALA A 447 -7.96 -17.54 -24.18
C ALA A 447 -6.97 -17.94 -25.28
N LYS A 448 -7.37 -17.86 -26.55
CA LYS A 448 -6.50 -18.13 -27.70
C LYS A 448 -5.36 -17.11 -27.83
N GLN A 449 -5.65 -15.83 -27.59
CA GLN A 449 -4.64 -14.78 -27.56
C GLN A 449 -3.61 -15.01 -26.43
N LEU A 450 -4.05 -15.34 -25.22
CA LEU A 450 -3.17 -15.68 -24.09
C LEU A 450 -2.34 -16.95 -24.38
N ALA A 451 -2.91 -17.98 -25.00
CA ALA A 451 -2.18 -19.18 -25.39
C ALA A 451 -1.05 -18.86 -26.39
N LEU A 452 -1.37 -18.08 -27.43
CA LEU A 452 -0.38 -17.66 -28.43
C LEU A 452 0.70 -16.77 -27.81
N LEU A 453 0.32 -15.86 -26.92
CA LEU A 453 1.25 -14.99 -26.21
C LEU A 453 2.20 -15.79 -25.31
N GLY A 454 1.67 -16.71 -24.51
CA GLY A 454 2.46 -17.60 -23.66
C GLY A 454 3.45 -18.42 -24.49
N LEU A 455 3.03 -18.98 -25.63
CA LEU A 455 3.91 -19.73 -26.54
C LEU A 455 5.02 -18.88 -27.19
N ARG A 456 4.79 -17.58 -27.39
CA ARG A 456 5.82 -16.64 -27.86
C ARG A 456 6.81 -16.29 -26.77
N CYS A 457 6.35 -16.17 -25.53
CA CYS A 457 7.20 -15.87 -24.36
C CYS A 457 8.15 -17.04 -24.03
N VAL A 458 7.68 -18.29 -24.16
CA VAL A 458 8.47 -19.51 -23.84
C VAL A 458 9.34 -20.01 -25.01
N LYS A 459 9.73 -19.13 -25.94
CA LYS A 459 10.67 -19.51 -27.00
C LYS A 459 12.05 -19.78 -26.39
N MET A 460 12.69 -20.86 -26.84
CA MET A 460 14.02 -21.24 -26.36
C MET A 460 15.02 -20.11 -26.53
N SER A 461 15.04 -19.48 -27.71
CA SER A 461 15.91 -18.33 -27.97
C SER A 461 15.31 -17.02 -27.46
N ARG A 462 16.08 -16.24 -26.69
CA ARG A 462 15.72 -14.94 -26.11
C ARG A 462 15.29 -13.94 -27.19
N GLU A 463 16.02 -13.89 -28.30
CA GLU A 463 15.76 -12.97 -29.43
C GLU A 463 14.37 -13.17 -30.06
N LYS A 464 13.81 -14.38 -29.93
CA LYS A 464 12.48 -14.72 -30.47
C LYS A 464 11.35 -14.38 -29.49
N ARG A 465 11.67 -14.02 -28.25
CA ARG A 465 10.69 -13.65 -27.23
C ARG A 465 10.18 -12.23 -27.50
N PRO A 466 8.90 -11.95 -27.23
CA PRO A 466 8.35 -10.61 -27.39
C PRO A 466 8.91 -9.67 -26.32
N ASP A 467 9.08 -8.40 -26.70
CA ASP A 467 9.33 -7.34 -25.73
C ASP A 467 8.11 -7.13 -24.83
N LEU A 468 8.36 -6.93 -23.53
CA LEU A 468 7.32 -6.87 -22.51
C LEU A 468 6.40 -5.66 -22.72
N SER A 469 6.95 -4.48 -23.01
CA SER A 469 6.19 -3.23 -23.13
C SER A 469 5.43 -3.12 -24.46
N THR A 470 6.09 -3.46 -25.57
CA THR A 470 5.58 -3.16 -26.91
C THR A 470 4.74 -4.30 -27.50
N LYS A 471 4.95 -5.54 -27.07
CA LYS A 471 4.29 -6.73 -27.65
C LYS A 471 3.47 -7.51 -26.64
N VAL A 472 3.94 -7.67 -25.40
CA VAL A 472 3.20 -8.43 -24.37
C VAL A 472 2.09 -7.58 -23.77
N TRP A 473 2.42 -6.38 -23.26
CA TRP A 473 1.45 -5.48 -22.63
C TRP A 473 0.27 -5.12 -23.54
N LYS A 474 0.54 -4.80 -24.81
CA LYS A 474 -0.51 -4.47 -25.80
C LYS A 474 -1.57 -5.55 -25.99
N VAL A 475 -1.25 -6.81 -25.71
CA VAL A 475 -2.22 -7.92 -25.79
C VAL A 475 -2.97 -8.07 -24.47
N ILE A 476 -2.32 -7.81 -23.33
CA ILE A 476 -2.87 -8.04 -21.99
C ILE A 476 -3.74 -6.86 -21.53
N GLU A 477 -3.32 -5.62 -21.78
CA GLU A 477 -4.01 -4.40 -21.36
C GLU A 477 -5.47 -4.30 -21.85
N PRO A 478 -5.83 -4.67 -23.10
CA PRO A 478 -7.23 -4.67 -23.52
C PRO A 478 -8.08 -5.74 -22.82
N MET A 479 -7.46 -6.78 -22.24
CA MET A 479 -8.19 -7.89 -21.60
C MET A 479 -8.72 -7.53 -20.22
N ILE A 480 -8.25 -6.44 -19.64
CA ILE A 480 -8.60 -5.97 -18.29
C ILE A 480 -9.48 -4.71 -18.31
N THR A 481 -9.38 -3.87 -19.35
CA THR A 481 -10.25 -2.69 -19.54
C THR A 481 -11.67 -3.10 -19.93
N ASN A 482 -11.84 -4.31 -20.48
CA ASN A 482 -13.12 -4.91 -20.84
C ASN A 482 -13.70 -5.85 -19.76
N LEU A 483 -13.08 -5.92 -18.57
CA LEU A 483 -13.65 -6.65 -17.42
C LEU A 483 -14.66 -5.76 -16.68
N PRO A 484 -15.68 -6.34 -16.01
CA PRO A 484 -16.59 -5.56 -15.18
C PRO A 484 -15.81 -4.87 -14.05
N VAL A 485 -15.60 -3.57 -14.21
CA VAL A 485 -15.03 -2.56 -13.31
C VAL A 485 -13.98 -3.05 -12.31
N ALA A 486 -12.71 -2.78 -12.64
CA ALA A 486 -11.69 -2.42 -11.67
C ALA A 486 -10.89 -1.25 -12.25
N SER A 487 -11.17 -0.04 -11.76
CA SER A 487 -10.45 1.19 -12.04
C SER A 487 -8.98 1.04 -11.63
N TRP A 488 -8.07 1.05 -12.61
CA TRP A 488 -6.63 1.14 -12.36
C TRP A 488 -6.15 2.59 -12.38
N PRO A 489 -5.41 3.03 -11.37
CA PRO A 489 -4.46 4.12 -11.52
C PRO A 489 -3.14 3.54 -12.01
N CYS A 490 -2.71 3.90 -13.24
CA CYS A 490 -1.33 4.30 -13.57
C CYS A 490 -1.04 4.13 -15.06
N PHE A 491 -1.08 5.23 -15.81
CA PHE A 491 -0.10 5.58 -16.84
C PHE A 491 -0.28 7.08 -17.15
N GLN A 492 0.42 7.91 -16.38
CA GLN A 492 0.77 9.27 -16.80
C GLN A 492 2.25 9.48 -16.52
N VAL A 493 3.11 8.94 -17.39
CA VAL A 493 4.35 9.62 -17.76
C VAL A 493 4.64 9.31 -19.23
N ALA A 494 4.82 10.40 -19.98
CA ALA A 494 5.40 10.52 -21.32
C ALA A 494 4.48 10.27 -22.54
N SER A 495 3.55 11.20 -22.79
CA SER A 495 3.51 11.86 -24.11
C SER A 495 3.62 13.37 -23.92
N LYS A 496 4.80 13.93 -24.21
CA LYS A 496 4.91 15.36 -24.50
C LYS A 496 4.11 15.64 -25.77
N GLY A 497 3.02 16.40 -25.64
CA GLY A 497 2.28 16.99 -26.75
C GLY A 497 0.80 16.61 -26.81
N SER A 498 -0.04 17.64 -26.68
CA SER A 498 -1.48 17.72 -26.96
C SER A 498 -2.46 17.33 -25.85
N CYS A 499 -3.46 18.23 -25.69
CA CYS A 499 -4.63 18.31 -24.81
C CYS A 499 -4.89 17.15 -23.84
N ASP A 500 -5.11 17.53 -22.57
CA ASP A 500 -5.71 16.64 -21.58
C ASP A 500 -6.99 15.98 -22.13
N PRO A 501 -7.08 14.64 -22.09
CA PRO A 501 -8.26 13.94 -22.60
C PRO A 501 -9.48 14.31 -21.77
N ALA A 502 -10.62 14.49 -22.44
CA ALA A 502 -11.87 14.85 -21.79
C ALA A 502 -12.25 13.79 -20.73
N PRO A 503 -12.82 14.20 -19.59
CA PRO A 503 -13.32 13.28 -18.58
C PRO A 503 -14.30 12.24 -19.16
N ALA A 504 -14.20 10.98 -18.73
CA ALA A 504 -14.98 9.87 -19.29
C ALA A 504 -16.51 10.07 -19.22
N HIS A 505 -17.01 10.80 -18.22
CA HIS A 505 -18.44 11.09 -18.06
C HIS A 505 -18.96 12.16 -19.03
N PHE A 506 -18.10 12.77 -19.85
CA PHE A 506 -18.51 13.67 -20.94
C PHE A 506 -18.91 12.90 -22.20
N PHE A 507 -18.53 11.62 -22.32
CA PHE A 507 -18.77 10.81 -23.50
C PHE A 507 -20.13 10.09 -23.43
N CYS A 508 -20.86 10.15 -24.54
CA CYS A 508 -22.10 9.38 -24.72
C CYS A 508 -21.75 7.89 -24.79
N PRO A 509 -22.35 7.02 -23.96
CA PRO A 509 -21.99 5.61 -23.99
C PRO A 509 -22.44 4.84 -25.25
N ILE A 510 -23.37 5.40 -26.04
CA ILE A 510 -23.79 4.82 -27.33
C ILE A 510 -22.83 5.25 -28.45
N LEU A 511 -22.54 6.56 -28.54
CA LEU A 511 -21.78 7.13 -29.64
C LEU A 511 -20.27 7.15 -29.39
N MET A 512 -19.85 7.07 -28.13
CA MET A 512 -18.46 7.22 -27.68
C MET A 512 -17.85 8.59 -28.05
N GLU A 513 -18.69 9.62 -28.19
CA GLU A 513 -18.33 11.01 -28.49
C GLU A 513 -18.78 11.95 -27.36
N ILE A 514 -18.15 13.14 -27.23
CA ILE A 514 -18.55 14.14 -26.22
C ILE A 514 -19.99 14.61 -26.48
N MET A 515 -20.82 14.57 -25.43
CA MET A 515 -22.25 14.91 -25.51
C MET A 515 -22.46 16.42 -25.71
N ASN A 516 -23.26 16.79 -26.70
CA ASN A 516 -23.72 18.16 -26.95
C ASN A 516 -25.04 18.46 -26.23
N ASP A 517 -25.98 17.50 -26.21
CA ASP A 517 -27.24 17.60 -25.47
C ASP A 517 -27.42 16.38 -24.55
N PRO A 518 -26.72 16.33 -23.41
CA PRO A 518 -26.79 15.18 -22.50
C PRO A 518 -28.20 15.05 -21.87
N GLN A 519 -28.83 13.89 -22.04
CA GLN A 519 -30.12 13.52 -21.44
C GLN A 519 -29.98 12.23 -20.61
N VAL A 520 -30.53 12.27 -19.41
CA VAL A 520 -30.60 11.13 -18.49
C VAL A 520 -31.80 10.26 -18.85
N ALA A 521 -31.56 8.97 -19.06
CA ALA A 521 -32.64 7.99 -19.24
C ALA A 521 -33.02 7.34 -17.89
N ALA A 522 -34.12 6.56 -17.89
CA ALA A 522 -34.66 5.92 -16.69
C ALA A 522 -33.72 4.91 -15.99
N ASP A 523 -32.61 4.52 -16.64
CA ASP A 523 -31.54 3.71 -16.06
C ASP A 523 -30.51 4.52 -15.26
N GLY A 524 -30.68 5.85 -15.19
CA GLY A 524 -29.79 6.76 -14.47
C GLY A 524 -28.52 7.13 -15.24
N PHE A 525 -28.33 6.61 -16.46
CA PHE A 525 -27.20 6.96 -17.32
C PHE A 525 -27.53 8.16 -18.20
N THR A 526 -26.49 8.95 -18.52
CA THR A 526 -26.61 10.11 -19.40
C THR A 526 -26.09 9.77 -20.79
N TYR A 527 -26.87 10.12 -21.80
CA TYR A 527 -26.60 9.84 -23.21
C TYR A 527 -26.76 11.11 -24.04
N GLU A 528 -26.19 11.12 -25.24
CA GLU A 528 -26.53 12.12 -26.24
C GLU A 528 -28.02 11.99 -26.60
N ALA A 529 -28.76 13.10 -26.54
CA ALA A 529 -30.20 13.16 -26.74
C ALA A 529 -30.66 12.42 -28.00
N GLU A 530 -29.98 12.67 -29.11
CA GLU A 530 -30.34 12.09 -30.41
C GLU A 530 -30.08 10.58 -30.44
N ALA A 531 -29.01 10.11 -29.79
CA ALA A 531 -28.64 8.70 -29.77
C ALA A 531 -29.61 7.88 -28.93
N ILE A 532 -29.96 8.36 -27.73
CA ILE A 532 -30.90 7.64 -26.86
C ILE A 532 -32.33 7.71 -27.40
N ARG A 533 -32.72 8.80 -28.07
CA ARG A 533 -34.02 8.89 -28.74
C ARG A 533 -34.12 7.90 -29.89
N ARG A 534 -33.13 7.82 -30.77
CA ARG A 534 -33.11 6.79 -31.84
C ARG A 534 -33.19 5.38 -31.28
N TRP A 535 -32.39 5.09 -30.24
CA TRP A 535 -32.40 3.79 -29.59
C TRP A 535 -33.80 3.41 -29.10
N LEU A 536 -34.54 4.35 -28.50
CA LEU A 536 -35.91 4.15 -28.09
C LEU A 536 -36.86 4.08 -29.31
N ASP A 537 -36.75 4.98 -30.29
CA ASP A 537 -37.66 5.01 -31.44
C ASP A 537 -37.58 3.74 -32.31
N GLU A 538 -36.43 3.04 -32.31
CA GLU A 538 -36.24 1.71 -32.93
C GLU A 538 -36.98 0.57 -32.21
N GLY A 539 -37.71 0.87 -31.13
CA GLY A 539 -38.52 -0.09 -30.38
C GLY A 539 -37.77 -0.75 -29.23
N ASN A 540 -36.51 -0.37 -28.97
CA ASN A 540 -35.78 -0.90 -27.83
C ASN A 540 -36.39 -0.35 -26.52
N ASN A 541 -36.61 -1.25 -25.57
CA ASN A 541 -37.10 -0.96 -24.22
C ASN A 541 -36.08 -1.37 -23.15
N ARG A 542 -34.80 -1.45 -23.53
CA ARG A 542 -33.69 -1.87 -22.65
C ARG A 542 -32.58 -0.82 -22.67
N SER A 543 -31.89 -0.67 -21.55
CA SER A 543 -30.76 0.23 -21.33
C SER A 543 -29.64 -0.10 -22.32
N PRO A 544 -29.16 0.88 -23.10
CA PRO A 544 -27.99 0.69 -23.96
C PRO A 544 -26.72 0.31 -23.20
N MET A 545 -26.59 0.72 -21.93
CA MET A 545 -25.40 0.49 -21.11
C MET A 545 -25.37 -0.85 -20.38
N THR A 546 -26.51 -1.27 -19.86
CA THR A 546 -26.59 -2.44 -18.97
C THR A 546 -27.37 -3.58 -19.60
N ASN A 547 -28.05 -3.33 -20.72
CA ASN A 547 -28.98 -4.25 -21.36
C ASN A 547 -30.09 -4.73 -20.40
N MET A 548 -30.50 -3.89 -19.43
CA MET A 548 -31.63 -4.14 -18.52
C MET A 548 -32.89 -3.45 -19.03
N ALA A 549 -34.10 -3.93 -18.72
CA ALA A 549 -35.33 -3.25 -19.17
C ALA A 549 -35.43 -1.84 -18.57
N LEU A 550 -35.76 -0.84 -19.40
CA LEU A 550 -35.93 0.54 -18.96
C LEU A 550 -37.29 0.69 -18.25
N PRO A 551 -37.33 1.26 -17.02
CA PRO A 551 -38.58 1.46 -16.27
C PRO A 551 -39.60 2.33 -17.01
N ASN A 552 -39.13 3.33 -17.75
CA ASN A 552 -39.92 4.18 -18.64
C ASN A 552 -39.02 4.72 -19.77
N ARG A 553 -39.61 5.48 -20.70
CA ARG A 553 -38.89 6.07 -21.85
C ARG A 553 -38.64 7.57 -21.68
N ASP A 554 -38.80 8.09 -20.46
CA ASP A 554 -38.65 9.51 -20.19
C ASP A 554 -37.18 9.89 -20.25
N LEU A 555 -36.90 11.04 -20.86
CA LEU A 555 -35.57 11.59 -20.98
C LEU A 555 -35.53 12.96 -20.30
N VAL A 556 -34.65 13.10 -19.32
CA VAL A 556 -34.51 14.33 -18.52
C VAL A 556 -33.21 15.03 -18.92
N PRO A 557 -33.23 16.31 -19.33
CA PRO A 557 -32.00 17.03 -19.68
C PRO A 557 -31.03 17.15 -18.50
N ASN A 558 -29.79 16.70 -18.68
CA ASN A 558 -28.72 16.83 -17.70
C ASN A 558 -28.03 18.20 -17.84
N ARG A 559 -28.71 19.25 -17.37
CA ARG A 559 -28.25 20.65 -17.52
C ARG A 559 -26.90 20.90 -16.83
N ALA A 560 -26.64 20.23 -15.71
CA ALA A 560 -25.37 20.35 -14.99
C ALA A 560 -24.20 19.79 -15.82
N LEU A 561 -24.35 18.57 -16.36
CA LEU A 561 -23.34 17.98 -17.23
C LEU A 561 -23.14 18.79 -18.51
N ARG A 562 -24.23 19.32 -19.09
CA ARG A 562 -24.17 20.20 -20.26
C ARG A 562 -23.34 21.46 -19.98
N SER A 563 -23.52 22.11 -18.83
CA SER A 563 -22.72 23.27 -18.44
C SER A 563 -21.24 22.93 -18.26
N LEU A 564 -20.93 21.78 -17.65
CA LEU A 564 -19.53 21.31 -17.48
C LEU A 564 -18.85 21.00 -18.80
N ILE A 565 -19.55 20.36 -19.74
CA ILE A 565 -19.02 20.08 -21.08
C ILE A 565 -18.77 21.39 -21.84
N GLN A 566 -19.69 22.35 -21.75
CA GLN A 566 -19.52 23.66 -22.41
C GLN A 566 -18.33 24.45 -21.84
N GLU A 567 -18.16 24.45 -20.52
CA GLU A 567 -17.03 25.09 -19.86
C GLU A 567 -15.70 24.45 -20.29
N TYR A 568 -15.64 23.12 -20.34
CA TYR A 568 -14.48 22.39 -20.85
C TYR A 568 -14.17 22.73 -22.31
N LEU A 569 -15.16 22.73 -23.20
CA LEU A 569 -14.96 23.06 -24.61
C LEU A 569 -14.51 24.51 -24.81
N GLN A 570 -15.00 25.44 -23.97
CA GLN A 570 -14.60 26.85 -23.99
C GLN A 570 -13.15 27.03 -23.52
N GLN A 571 -12.73 26.31 -22.48
CA GLN A 571 -11.34 26.28 -22.02
C GLN A 571 -10.40 25.70 -23.09
N GLN A 572 -10.82 24.63 -23.78
CA GLN A 572 -10.04 24.05 -24.88
C GLN A 572 -9.91 25.02 -26.08
N GLN A 573 -10.98 25.76 -26.42
CA GLN A 573 -10.93 26.77 -27.48
C GLN A 573 -10.04 27.96 -27.11
N GLN A 574 -10.06 28.41 -25.85
CA GLN A 574 -9.17 29.48 -25.36
C GLN A 574 -7.71 29.03 -25.40
N GLN A 575 -7.41 27.80 -24.97
CA GLN A 575 -6.06 27.23 -25.03
C GLN A 575 -5.55 27.06 -26.47
N GLN A 576 -6.43 26.70 -27.42
CA GLN A 576 -6.08 26.63 -28.84
C GLN A 576 -5.84 28.01 -29.46
N GLN A 577 -6.60 29.04 -29.06
CA GLN A 577 -6.38 30.43 -29.52
C GLN A 577 -5.10 31.03 -28.91
N GLN A 578 -4.80 30.76 -27.64
CA GLN A 578 -3.55 31.17 -26.99
C GLN A 578 -2.33 30.52 -27.67
N GLY A 579 -2.41 29.22 -28.00
CA GLY A 579 -1.34 28.49 -28.68
C GLY A 579 -1.09 28.94 -30.13
N GLN A 580 -2.09 29.53 -30.80
CA GLN A 580 -1.95 30.11 -32.16
C GLN A 580 -1.41 31.56 -32.17
N LEU A 581 -1.43 32.26 -31.04
CA LEU A 581 -0.83 33.59 -30.87
C LEU A 581 0.64 33.53 -30.43
N ASP A 582 1.04 32.42 -29.79
CA ASP A 582 2.41 32.12 -29.36
C ASP A 582 3.21 31.30 -30.40
N SER A 583 2.64 31.01 -31.57
CA SER A 583 3.30 30.38 -32.73
C SER A 583 3.29 31.31 -33.95
#